data_AF-A0A7S1Q3W9-F1
#
_entry.id   AF-A0A7S1Q3W9-F1
#
_cell.length_a   1.000
_cell.length_b   1.000
_cell.length_c   1.000
_cell.angle_alpha   90.00
_cell.angle_beta   90.00
_cell.angle_gamma   90.00
#
_symmetry.space_group_name_H-M   'P 1'
#
loop_
_entity.id
_entity.type
_entity.pdbx_description
1 polymer ?
#
loop_
_entity_poly.entity_id
_entity_poly.type
_entity_poly.pdbx_seq_one_letter_code
_entity_poly.pdbx_strand_id
1 'polypeptide(L)'
;PYYVLSFAVGVGCGFLRSLGEVMVTIVIGIITVVIPIIAIVIGYFVSQGDNSYATPQERAGMAWFGFEINDFLGMVVITLLVNRYQNMVPQLAREMEGFTVRGFHYLAQCAGVCLFVVYSMTAAFGYLTFGSKVVSPLSDGTVLNLYPMTMVWSVLRLLFAVHLLCVLPIYLVNTRLGLYRLYRRVEMQWRARSKRLAAERRRSG
;
A
#
# COMPACT_ATOMS: atom_id res chain seq x y z
N PRO A 1 -4.52 -19.49 -11.19
CA PRO A 1 -4.74 -18.66 -12.39
C PRO A 1 -4.29 -17.19 -12.24
N TYR A 2 -4.72 -16.48 -11.18
CA TYR A 2 -4.40 -15.05 -10.95
C TYR A 2 -2.90 -14.77 -10.77
N TYR A 3 -2.16 -15.67 -10.12
CA TYR A 3 -0.73 -15.51 -9.87
C TYR A 3 0.14 -15.46 -11.13
N VAL A 4 -0.26 -16.16 -12.21
CA VAL A 4 0.51 -16.20 -13.47
C VAL A 4 0.32 -14.90 -14.24
N LEU A 5 -0.89 -14.34 -14.24
CA LEU A 5 -1.18 -13.03 -14.84
C LEU A 5 -0.46 -11.90 -14.06
N SER A 6 -0.44 -12.01 -12.73
CA SER A 6 0.30 -11.07 -11.87
C SER A 6 1.80 -11.13 -12.06
N PHE A 7 2.34 -12.31 -12.33
CA PHE A 7 3.75 -12.47 -12.67
C PHE A 7 4.07 -11.89 -14.06
N ALA A 8 3.22 -12.14 -15.07
CA ALA A 8 3.45 -11.66 -16.43
C ALA A 8 3.36 -10.13 -16.55
N VAL A 9 2.35 -9.49 -15.94
CA VAL A 9 2.23 -8.02 -15.91
C VAL A 9 3.28 -7.42 -14.97
N GLY A 10 3.57 -8.08 -13.85
CA GLY A 10 4.65 -7.73 -12.92
C GLY A 10 6.02 -7.64 -13.59
N VAL A 11 6.34 -8.63 -14.43
CA VAL A 11 7.58 -8.70 -15.21
C VAL A 11 7.55 -7.71 -16.37
N GLY A 12 6.43 -7.56 -17.08
CA GLY A 12 6.28 -6.61 -18.19
C GLY A 12 6.44 -5.14 -17.77
N CYS A 13 5.84 -4.74 -16.66
CA CYS A 13 6.00 -3.41 -16.08
C CYS A 13 7.35 -3.23 -15.35
N GLY A 14 8.06 -4.31 -15.02
CA GLY A 14 9.44 -4.28 -14.52
C GLY A 14 10.47 -3.79 -15.55
N PHE A 15 10.08 -3.65 -16.82
CA PHE A 15 10.88 -3.06 -17.89
C PHE A 15 10.68 -1.55 -18.09
N LEU A 16 9.77 -0.92 -17.34
CA LEU A 16 9.56 0.54 -17.41
C LEU A 16 10.80 1.27 -16.88
N ARG A 17 11.37 2.14 -17.71
CA ARG A 17 12.72 2.73 -17.50
C ARG A 17 12.68 4.16 -16.97
N SER A 18 11.52 4.83 -16.99
CA SER A 18 11.37 6.22 -16.52
C SER A 18 10.04 6.47 -15.79
N LEU A 19 10.00 7.40 -14.82
CA LEU A 19 8.77 7.83 -14.14
C LEU A 19 7.73 8.46 -15.10
N GLY A 20 8.16 9.01 -16.23
CA GLY A 20 7.26 9.57 -17.26
C GLY A 20 6.35 8.52 -17.89
N GLU A 21 6.85 7.29 -18.07
CA GLU A 21 6.07 6.14 -18.55
C GLU A 21 5.10 5.60 -17.49
N VAL A 22 5.23 6.06 -16.23
CA VAL A 22 4.42 5.61 -15.08
C VAL A 22 3.26 6.56 -14.79
N MET A 23 3.18 7.75 -15.42
CA MET A 23 2.07 8.70 -15.17
C MET A 23 0.69 8.11 -15.48
N VAL A 24 0.56 7.37 -16.58
CA VAL A 24 -0.68 6.67 -16.93
C VAL A 24 -1.03 5.63 -15.87
N THR A 25 -0.03 4.88 -15.39
CA THR A 25 -0.16 3.90 -14.31
C THR A 25 -0.57 4.55 -12.98
N ILE A 26 -0.13 5.78 -12.70
CA ILE A 26 -0.53 6.55 -11.52
C ILE A 26 -1.99 6.97 -11.62
N VAL A 27 -2.43 7.50 -12.76
CA VAL A 27 -3.83 7.90 -12.97
C VAL A 27 -4.76 6.69 -12.86
N ILE A 28 -4.41 5.58 -13.51
CA ILE A 28 -5.13 4.30 -13.38
C ILE A 28 -5.11 3.83 -11.92
N GLY A 29 -3.98 3.95 -11.23
CA GLY A 29 -3.82 3.63 -9.81
C GLY A 29 -4.77 4.43 -8.91
N ILE A 30 -4.96 5.72 -9.16
CA ILE A 30 -5.90 6.56 -8.41
C ILE A 30 -7.34 6.12 -8.68
N ILE A 31 -7.72 5.96 -9.95
CA ILE A 31 -9.07 5.57 -10.35
C ILE A 31 -9.46 4.22 -9.73
N THR A 32 -8.55 3.26 -9.80
CA THR A 32 -8.74 1.90 -9.27
C THR A 32 -8.81 1.82 -7.75
N VAL A 33 -8.45 2.89 -7.01
CA VAL A 33 -8.62 2.99 -5.55
C VAL A 33 -9.87 3.79 -5.19
N VAL A 34 -10.05 4.96 -5.81
CA VAL A 34 -11.14 5.88 -5.48
C VAL A 34 -12.51 5.28 -5.82
N ILE A 35 -12.65 4.63 -6.98
CA ILE A 35 -13.94 4.07 -7.41
C ILE A 35 -14.42 2.97 -6.45
N PRO A 36 -13.61 1.95 -6.08
CA PRO A 36 -14.02 0.96 -5.08
C PRO A 36 -14.40 1.55 -3.72
N ILE A 37 -13.73 2.60 -3.26
CA ILE A 37 -14.06 3.23 -1.98
C ILE A 37 -15.43 3.91 -2.04
N ILE A 38 -15.68 4.69 -3.08
CA ILE A 38 -16.99 5.32 -3.29
C ILE A 38 -18.07 4.24 -3.35
N ALA A 39 -17.81 3.14 -4.06
CA ALA A 39 -18.74 2.02 -4.12
C ALA A 39 -18.97 1.36 -2.76
N ILE A 40 -17.94 1.17 -1.92
CA ILE A 40 -18.08 0.64 -0.56
C ILE A 40 -18.95 1.57 0.30
N VAL A 41 -18.76 2.88 0.20
CA VAL A 41 -19.58 3.87 0.94
C VAL A 41 -21.04 3.82 0.46
N ILE A 42 -21.27 3.79 -0.85
CA ILE A 42 -22.62 3.63 -1.41
C ILE A 42 -23.23 2.29 -0.98
N GLY A 43 -22.44 1.21 -1.03
CA GLY A 43 -22.83 -0.12 -0.61
C GLY A 43 -23.31 -0.16 0.83
N TYR A 44 -22.65 0.56 1.74
CA TYR A 44 -23.11 0.74 3.11
C TYR A 44 -24.52 1.34 3.18
N PHE A 45 -24.76 2.45 2.49
CA PHE A 45 -26.07 3.12 2.49
C PHE A 45 -27.17 2.27 1.83
N VAL A 46 -26.83 1.54 0.77
CA VAL A 46 -27.75 0.61 0.08
C VAL A 46 -28.07 -0.61 0.94
N SER A 47 -27.13 -1.06 1.78
CA SER A 47 -27.29 -2.21 2.69
C SER A 47 -28.06 -1.91 3.97
N GLN A 48 -28.65 -0.70 4.10
CA GLN A 48 -29.50 -0.37 5.24
C GLN A 48 -30.90 -0.98 5.07
N GLY A 49 -31.50 -1.44 6.17
CA GLY A 49 -32.82 -2.08 6.16
C GLY A 49 -32.80 -3.51 5.62
N ASP A 50 -33.75 -3.83 4.74
CA ASP A 50 -34.02 -5.20 4.25
C ASP A 50 -32.91 -5.77 3.34
N ASN A 51 -32.03 -4.92 2.81
CA ASN A 51 -30.91 -5.31 1.95
C ASN A 51 -29.60 -5.54 2.73
N SER A 52 -29.69 -5.84 4.03
CA SER A 52 -28.52 -6.02 4.87
C SER A 52 -27.64 -7.18 4.40
N TYR A 53 -26.36 -6.89 4.17
CA TYR A 53 -25.36 -7.92 3.85
C TYR A 53 -24.82 -8.66 5.09
N ALA A 54 -25.26 -8.27 6.28
CA ALA A 54 -24.92 -8.88 7.56
C ALA A 54 -26.18 -9.25 8.36
N THR A 55 -26.12 -10.40 9.02
CA THR A 55 -27.13 -10.82 9.98
C THR A 55 -27.10 -9.93 11.24
N PRO A 56 -28.20 -9.85 12.01
CA PRO A 56 -28.22 -9.12 13.27
C PRO A 56 -27.13 -9.57 14.25
N GLN A 57 -26.79 -10.86 14.27
CA GLN A 57 -25.74 -11.43 15.12
C GLN A 57 -24.34 -10.95 14.72
N GLU A 58 -24.05 -10.86 13.41
CA GLU A 58 -22.78 -10.34 12.89
C GLU A 58 -22.60 -8.85 13.19
N ARG A 59 -23.72 -8.09 13.26
CA ARG A 59 -23.73 -6.69 13.68
C ARG A 59 -23.62 -6.53 15.21
N ALA A 60 -24.22 -7.43 15.99
CA ALA A 60 -24.14 -7.41 17.45
C ALA A 60 -22.72 -7.71 17.98
N GLY A 61 -21.91 -8.44 17.21
CA GLY A 61 -20.50 -8.70 17.50
C GLY A 61 -19.54 -7.55 17.14
N MET A 62 -20.03 -6.34 16.87
CA MET A 62 -19.18 -5.19 16.57
C MET A 62 -18.41 -4.74 17.83
N ALA A 63 -17.15 -5.15 17.92
CA ALA A 63 -16.22 -4.68 18.93
C ALA A 63 -15.69 -3.30 18.52
N TRP A 64 -16.30 -2.25 19.06
CA TRP A 64 -15.87 -0.86 18.80
C TRP A 64 -14.48 -0.54 19.38
N PHE A 65 -14.08 -1.27 20.43
CA PHE A 65 -12.79 -1.12 21.09
C PHE A 65 -12.26 -2.50 21.49
N GLY A 66 -11.28 -2.98 20.73
CA GLY A 66 -10.44 -4.13 21.06
C GLY A 66 -9.06 -3.85 20.48
N PHE A 67 -8.04 -3.86 21.33
CA PHE A 67 -6.64 -3.79 20.90
C PHE A 67 -6.01 -5.13 21.27
N GLU A 68 -5.83 -6.00 20.29
CA GLU A 68 -5.10 -7.25 20.44
C GLU A 68 -3.66 -7.09 19.92
N ILE A 69 -2.77 -7.98 20.34
CA ILE A 69 -1.36 -7.99 19.88
C ILE A 69 -1.25 -8.14 18.35
N ASN A 70 -2.24 -8.75 17.70
CA ASN A 70 -2.31 -8.81 16.24
C ASN A 70 -2.57 -7.43 15.59
N ASP A 71 -3.16 -6.48 16.30
CA ASP A 71 -3.35 -5.09 15.83
C ASP A 71 -2.03 -4.33 15.79
N PHE A 72 -1.06 -4.72 16.61
CA PHE A 72 0.32 -4.20 16.53
C PHE A 72 0.98 -4.59 15.21
N LEU A 73 0.75 -5.81 14.71
CA LEU A 73 1.24 -6.24 13.40
C LEU A 73 0.60 -5.41 12.28
N GLY A 74 -0.70 -5.13 12.38
CA GLY A 74 -1.42 -4.23 11.48
C GLY A 74 -0.83 -2.81 11.48
N MET A 75 -0.55 -2.26 12.66
CA MET A 75 0.15 -0.98 12.81
C MET A 75 1.56 -1.00 12.21
N VAL A 76 2.33 -2.08 12.39
CA VAL A 76 3.66 -2.22 11.79
C VAL A 76 3.58 -2.25 10.26
N VAL A 77 2.61 -2.97 9.69
CA VAL A 77 2.39 -3.03 8.24
C VAL A 77 2.01 -1.65 7.68
N ILE A 78 1.06 -0.95 8.33
CA ILE A 78 0.67 0.42 7.95
C ILE A 78 1.85 1.39 8.11
N THR A 79 2.63 1.25 9.18
CA THR A 79 3.81 2.06 9.43
C THR A 79 4.85 1.82 8.34
N LEU A 80 5.13 0.58 7.95
CA LEU A 80 6.07 0.27 6.87
C LEU A 80 5.60 0.82 5.51
N LEU A 81 4.29 0.78 5.24
CA LEU A 81 3.68 1.41 4.06
C LEU A 81 3.92 2.93 4.02
N VAL A 82 3.76 3.62 5.15
CA VAL A 82 3.96 5.07 5.27
C VAL A 82 5.46 5.44 5.34
N ASN A 83 6.29 4.64 5.99
CA ASN A 83 7.73 4.91 6.14
C ASN A 83 8.50 4.72 4.82
N ARG A 84 7.91 3.99 3.86
CA ARG A 84 8.45 3.82 2.51
C ARG A 84 8.68 5.15 1.78
N TYR A 85 7.83 6.16 2.01
CA TYR A 85 7.95 7.47 1.38
C TYR A 85 9.27 8.18 1.75
N GLN A 86 9.78 7.95 2.97
CA GLN A 86 11.04 8.55 3.45
C GLN A 86 12.28 7.99 2.74
N ASN A 87 12.21 6.74 2.26
CA ASN A 87 13.30 6.12 1.53
C ASN A 87 13.35 6.53 0.04
N MET A 88 12.26 7.12 -0.48
CA MET A 88 12.14 7.54 -1.88
C MET A 88 12.47 9.02 -2.15
N VAL A 89 12.56 9.85 -1.09
CA VAL A 89 12.87 11.29 -1.21
C VAL A 89 14.08 11.58 -2.11
N PRO A 90 15.23 10.88 -2.00
CA PRO A 90 16.40 11.19 -2.81
C PRO A 90 16.25 10.83 -4.29
N GLN A 91 15.32 9.95 -4.64
CA GLN A 91 14.98 9.59 -6.02
C GLN A 91 14.00 10.59 -6.61
N LEU A 92 12.92 10.86 -5.88
CA LEU A 92 11.93 11.85 -6.30
C LEU A 92 12.56 13.23 -6.50
N ALA A 93 13.52 13.58 -5.65
CA ALA A 93 14.30 14.82 -5.78
C ALA A 93 15.12 14.94 -7.06
N ARG A 94 15.53 13.83 -7.67
CA ARG A 94 16.31 13.82 -8.92
C ARG A 94 15.43 13.85 -10.16
N GLU A 95 14.18 13.43 -10.03
CA GLU A 95 13.25 13.23 -11.14
C GLU A 95 12.15 14.29 -11.21
N MET A 96 11.94 15.07 -10.14
CA MET A 96 11.05 16.23 -10.13
C MET A 96 11.77 17.51 -10.55
N GLU A 97 11.35 18.10 -11.65
CA GLU A 97 11.72 19.47 -12.00
C GLU A 97 11.23 20.44 -10.90
N GLY A 98 12.10 21.35 -10.43
CA GLY A 98 11.74 22.32 -9.39
C GLY A 98 11.61 21.74 -7.98
N PHE A 99 12.25 20.60 -7.69
CA PHE A 99 12.22 19.99 -6.37
C PHE A 99 12.64 20.97 -5.26
N THR A 100 11.73 21.20 -4.30
CA THR A 100 12.04 21.87 -3.04
C THR A 100 11.71 20.94 -1.88
N VAL A 101 12.56 20.91 -0.86
CA VAL A 101 12.33 20.09 0.34
C VAL A 101 10.97 20.42 0.98
N ARG A 102 10.59 21.71 1.00
CA ARG A 102 9.31 22.19 1.51
C ARG A 102 8.13 21.69 0.68
N GLY A 103 8.19 21.79 -0.65
CA GLY A 103 7.15 21.28 -1.54
C GLY A 103 6.98 19.77 -1.45
N PHE A 104 8.09 19.04 -1.30
CA PHE A 104 8.05 17.59 -1.07
C PHE A 104 7.38 17.21 0.25
N HIS A 105 7.74 17.88 1.36
CA HIS A 105 7.09 17.62 2.65
C HIS A 105 5.59 17.91 2.62
N TYR A 106 5.19 19.00 1.97
CA TYR A 106 3.77 19.32 1.78
C TYR A 106 3.05 18.23 0.98
N LEU A 107 3.62 17.81 -0.15
CA LEU A 107 3.06 16.74 -0.98
C LEU A 107 2.96 15.41 -0.21
N ALA A 108 4.00 15.06 0.55
CA ALA A 108 4.01 13.85 1.37
C ALA A 108 2.96 13.88 2.48
N GLN A 109 2.73 15.05 3.11
CA GLN A 109 1.67 15.22 4.10
C GLN A 109 0.29 15.09 3.47
N CYS A 110 0.04 15.75 2.34
CA CYS A 110 -1.23 15.61 1.61
C CYS A 110 -1.48 14.15 1.21
N ALA A 111 -0.48 13.45 0.68
CA ALA A 111 -0.58 12.04 0.33
C ALA A 111 -0.86 11.17 1.58
N GLY A 112 -0.20 11.45 2.70
CA GLY A 112 -0.44 10.76 3.97
C GLY A 112 -1.88 10.93 4.47
N VAL A 113 -2.43 12.15 4.40
CA VAL A 113 -3.83 12.44 4.76
C VAL A 113 -4.78 11.72 3.82
N CYS A 114 -4.55 11.75 2.50
CA CYS A 114 -5.38 11.03 1.54
C CYS A 114 -5.39 9.52 1.82
N LEU A 115 -4.23 8.92 2.08
CA LEU A 115 -4.14 7.50 2.44
C LEU A 115 -4.90 7.20 3.73
N PHE A 116 -4.72 8.03 4.76
CA PHE A 116 -5.44 7.88 6.02
C PHE A 116 -6.95 7.88 5.79
N VAL A 117 -7.48 8.86 5.06
CA VAL A 117 -8.91 8.95 4.73
C VAL A 117 -9.39 7.71 3.98
N VAL A 118 -8.66 7.28 2.95
CA VAL A 118 -8.99 6.09 2.14
C VAL A 118 -9.08 4.82 2.99
N TYR A 119 -8.06 4.55 3.82
CA TYR A 119 -8.03 3.37 4.67
C TYR A 119 -9.09 3.44 5.76
N SER A 120 -9.26 4.60 6.41
CA SER A 120 -10.27 4.79 7.44
C SER A 120 -11.69 4.64 6.89
N MET A 121 -12.00 5.18 5.72
CA MET A 121 -13.33 5.00 5.10
C MET A 121 -13.58 3.54 4.75
N THR A 122 -12.60 2.86 4.14
CA THR A 122 -12.73 1.44 3.78
C THR A 122 -12.96 0.57 5.02
N ALA A 123 -12.20 0.81 6.09
CA ALA A 123 -12.34 0.10 7.36
C ALA A 123 -13.68 0.42 8.03
N ALA A 124 -14.04 1.69 8.18
CA ALA A 124 -15.26 2.11 8.86
C ALA A 124 -16.51 1.62 8.12
N PHE A 125 -16.66 1.93 6.82
CA PHE A 125 -17.84 1.53 6.06
C PHE A 125 -17.87 0.03 5.79
N GLY A 126 -16.72 -0.63 5.60
CA GLY A 126 -16.65 -2.08 5.52
C GLY A 126 -17.12 -2.76 6.81
N TYR A 127 -16.64 -2.30 7.96
CA TYR A 127 -17.02 -2.83 9.26
C TYR A 127 -18.48 -2.53 9.60
N LEU A 128 -18.98 -1.33 9.29
CA LEU A 128 -20.39 -0.98 9.48
C LEU A 128 -21.33 -1.79 8.58
N THR A 129 -20.87 -2.18 7.39
CA THR A 129 -21.67 -2.98 6.43
C THR A 129 -21.74 -4.44 6.83
N PHE A 130 -20.60 -5.02 7.23
CA PHE A 130 -20.45 -6.48 7.39
C PHE A 130 -20.22 -6.94 8.84
N GLY A 131 -19.99 -6.03 9.78
CA GLY A 131 -19.71 -6.34 11.18
C GLY A 131 -18.50 -7.26 11.35
N SER A 132 -18.64 -8.28 12.21
CA SER A 132 -17.58 -9.27 12.47
C SER A 132 -17.24 -10.14 11.25
N LYS A 133 -18.03 -10.12 10.18
CA LYS A 133 -17.72 -10.86 8.95
C LYS A 133 -16.48 -10.34 8.23
N VAL A 134 -16.07 -9.09 8.50
CA VAL A 134 -14.82 -8.52 7.95
C VAL A 134 -13.58 -9.29 8.40
N VAL A 135 -13.57 -9.87 9.60
CA VAL A 135 -12.46 -10.68 10.11
C VAL A 135 -12.58 -12.15 9.73
N SER A 136 -13.65 -12.54 9.04
CA SER A 136 -13.82 -13.93 8.59
C SER A 136 -12.79 -14.26 7.50
N PRO A 137 -12.37 -15.53 7.39
CA PRO A 137 -11.51 -15.99 6.30
C PRO A 137 -12.10 -15.74 4.90
N LEU A 138 -13.42 -15.56 4.79
CA LEU A 138 -14.12 -15.26 3.54
C LEU A 138 -13.78 -13.88 2.98
N SER A 139 -13.28 -12.96 3.81
CA SER A 139 -12.80 -11.66 3.34
C SER A 139 -11.52 -11.81 2.51
N ASP A 140 -10.69 -12.82 2.77
CA ASP A 140 -9.37 -13.02 2.16
C ASP A 140 -8.53 -11.71 2.13
N GLY A 141 -8.62 -10.93 3.21
CA GLY A 141 -7.92 -9.65 3.34
C GLY A 141 -8.56 -8.46 2.61
N THR A 142 -9.75 -8.60 2.01
CA THR A 142 -10.48 -7.48 1.40
C THR A 142 -12.00 -7.55 1.62
N VAL A 143 -12.60 -6.42 2.01
CA VAL A 143 -14.06 -6.30 2.19
C VAL A 143 -14.83 -6.46 0.87
N LEU A 144 -14.18 -6.25 -0.29
CA LEU A 144 -14.81 -6.42 -1.60
C LEU A 144 -15.29 -7.85 -1.84
N ASN A 145 -14.65 -8.85 -1.22
CA ASN A 145 -15.03 -10.25 -1.35
C ASN A 145 -16.33 -10.60 -0.62
N LEU A 146 -16.74 -9.78 0.35
CA LEU A 146 -17.95 -10.00 1.14
C LEU A 146 -19.22 -9.51 0.43
N TYR A 147 -19.10 -8.64 -0.57
CA TYR A 147 -20.21 -8.21 -1.41
C TYR A 147 -20.72 -9.35 -2.32
N PRO A 148 -22.01 -9.32 -2.72
CA PRO A 148 -22.55 -10.32 -3.63
C PRO A 148 -21.91 -10.24 -5.02
N MET A 149 -21.87 -11.38 -5.72
CA MET A 149 -21.37 -11.50 -7.10
C MET A 149 -22.33 -10.86 -8.12
N THR A 150 -22.44 -9.54 -8.08
CA THR A 150 -23.13 -8.75 -9.10
C THR A 150 -22.11 -8.22 -10.12
N MET A 151 -22.58 -7.82 -11.30
CA MET A 151 -21.73 -7.22 -12.33
C MET A 151 -20.91 -6.04 -11.78
N VAL A 152 -21.52 -5.17 -10.97
CA VAL A 152 -20.85 -4.00 -10.38
C VAL A 152 -19.70 -4.42 -9.46
N TRP A 153 -19.96 -5.29 -8.48
CA TRP A 153 -18.93 -5.73 -7.53
C TRP A 153 -17.83 -6.56 -8.19
N SER A 154 -18.15 -7.33 -9.23
CA SER A 154 -17.16 -8.06 -10.03
C SER A 154 -16.23 -7.11 -10.79
N VAL A 155 -16.75 -6.03 -11.39
CA VAL A 155 -15.94 -4.99 -12.03
C VAL A 155 -15.03 -4.30 -11.00
N LEU A 156 -15.53 -4.02 -9.80
CA LEU A 156 -14.73 -3.40 -8.75
C LEU A 156 -13.58 -4.30 -8.25
N ARG A 157 -13.82 -5.61 -8.14
CA ARG A 157 -12.76 -6.59 -7.86
C ARG A 157 -11.71 -6.64 -8.97
N LEU A 158 -12.14 -6.56 -10.23
CA LEU A 158 -11.23 -6.50 -11.37
C LEU A 158 -10.38 -5.22 -11.33
N LEU A 159 -10.99 -4.07 -11.06
CA LEU A 159 -10.29 -2.79 -10.89
C LEU A 159 -9.25 -2.89 -9.77
N PHE A 160 -9.61 -3.48 -8.63
CA PHE A 160 -8.69 -3.71 -7.51
C PHE A 160 -7.56 -4.67 -7.90
N ALA A 161 -7.83 -5.72 -8.66
CA ALA A 161 -6.79 -6.61 -9.18
C ALA A 161 -5.83 -5.85 -10.12
N VAL A 162 -6.36 -5.04 -11.04
CA VAL A 162 -5.56 -4.18 -11.94
C VAL A 162 -4.70 -3.20 -11.14
N HIS A 163 -5.23 -2.63 -10.05
CA HIS A 163 -4.46 -1.79 -9.15
C HIS A 163 -3.21 -2.53 -8.62
N LEU A 164 -3.41 -3.72 -8.07
CA LEU A 164 -2.30 -4.53 -7.54
C LEU A 164 -1.28 -4.87 -8.62
N LEU A 165 -1.73 -5.18 -9.84
CA LEU A 165 -0.86 -5.45 -11.00
C LEU A 165 -0.01 -4.24 -11.37
N CYS A 166 -0.59 -3.04 -11.38
CA CYS A 166 0.10 -1.80 -11.71
C CYS A 166 1.12 -1.40 -10.64
N VAL A 167 0.81 -1.68 -9.39
CA VAL A 167 1.53 -1.16 -8.23
C VAL A 167 2.64 -2.12 -7.75
N LEU A 168 2.46 -3.44 -7.88
CA LEU A 168 3.44 -4.46 -7.50
C LEU A 168 4.84 -4.29 -8.16
N PRO A 169 4.98 -4.03 -9.47
CA PRO A 169 6.29 -3.78 -10.08
C PRO A 169 7.01 -2.59 -9.46
N ILE A 170 6.26 -1.50 -9.22
CA ILE A 170 6.79 -0.29 -8.56
C ILE A 170 7.25 -0.64 -7.14
N TYR A 171 6.52 -1.50 -6.42
CA TYR A 171 6.95 -2.05 -5.14
C TYR A 171 8.27 -2.81 -5.22
N LEU A 172 8.37 -3.78 -6.11
CA LEU A 172 9.55 -4.65 -6.22
C LEU A 172 10.80 -3.88 -6.64
N VAL A 173 10.70 -3.00 -7.64
CA VAL A 173 11.82 -2.19 -8.14
C VAL A 173 12.36 -1.29 -7.02
N ASN A 174 11.48 -0.56 -6.33
CA ASN A 174 11.89 0.36 -5.28
C ASN A 174 12.50 -0.38 -4.08
N THR A 175 11.94 -1.52 -3.68
CA THR A 175 12.48 -2.35 -2.60
C THR A 175 13.88 -2.85 -2.96
N ARG A 176 14.07 -3.38 -4.17
CA ARG A 176 15.38 -3.84 -4.66
C ARG A 176 16.41 -2.70 -4.70
N LEU A 177 16.04 -1.54 -5.21
CA LEU A 177 16.93 -0.37 -5.27
C LEU A 177 17.28 0.16 -3.88
N GLY A 178 16.31 0.19 -2.95
CA GLY A 178 16.52 0.56 -1.56
C GLY A 178 17.49 -0.38 -0.85
N LEU A 179 17.26 -1.70 -0.95
CA LEU A 179 18.16 -2.73 -0.41
C LEU A 179 19.56 -2.64 -0.99
N TYR A 180 19.68 -2.46 -2.31
CA TYR A 180 20.98 -2.31 -2.96
C TYR A 180 21.75 -1.09 -2.46
N ARG A 181 21.07 0.05 -2.26
CA ARG A 181 21.69 1.26 -1.69
C ARG A 181 22.11 1.08 -0.24
N LEU A 182 21.28 0.41 0.56
CA LEU A 182 21.61 0.08 1.94
C LEU A 182 22.85 -0.80 2.01
N TYR A 183 22.87 -1.89 1.23
CA TYR A 183 24.02 -2.79 1.11
C TYR A 183 25.29 -2.01 0.73
N ARG A 184 25.24 -1.19 -0.32
CA ARG A 184 26.39 -0.40 -0.78
C ARG A 184 26.87 0.61 0.28
N ARG A 185 25.95 1.22 1.03
CA ARG A 185 26.30 2.13 2.13
C ARG A 185 27.02 1.39 3.26
N VAL A 186 26.50 0.24 3.67
CA VAL A 186 27.12 -0.62 4.69
C VAL A 186 28.50 -1.10 4.23
N GLU A 187 28.62 -1.54 2.98
CA GLU A 187 29.88 -1.99 2.38
C GLU A 187 30.93 -0.86 2.38
N MET A 188 30.55 0.36 1.98
CA MET A 188 31.45 1.51 1.98
C MET A 188 31.90 1.90 3.39
N GLN A 189 30.99 1.90 4.37
CA GLN A 189 31.32 2.15 5.78
C GLN A 189 32.26 1.09 6.33
N TRP A 190 32.03 -0.18 6.01
CA TRP A 190 32.89 -1.29 6.40
C TRP A 190 34.30 -1.13 5.82
N ARG A 191 34.42 -0.89 4.50
CA ARG A 191 35.71 -0.65 3.84
C ARG A 191 36.46 0.55 4.42
N ALA A 192 35.76 1.64 4.70
CA ALA A 192 36.34 2.83 5.33
C ALA A 192 36.87 2.51 6.74
N ARG A 193 36.09 1.77 7.54
CA ARG A 193 36.50 1.32 8.89
C ARG A 193 37.70 0.39 8.83
N SER A 194 37.72 -0.60 7.93
CA SER A 194 38.85 -1.51 7.76
C SER A 194 40.14 -0.77 7.37
N LYS A 195 40.05 0.23 6.47
CA LYS A 195 41.20 1.07 6.10
C LYS A 195 41.74 1.89 7.28
N ARG A 196 40.86 2.45 8.11
CA ARG A 196 41.25 3.20 9.33
C ARG A 196 41.99 2.30 10.31
N LEU A 197 41.45 1.13 10.62
CA LEU A 197 42.07 0.16 11.52
C LEU A 197 43.43 -0.35 10.99
N ALA A 198 43.55 -0.57 9.68
CA ALA A 198 44.83 -0.95 9.08
C ALA A 198 45.87 0.18 9.15
N ALA A 199 45.46 1.43 8.99
CA ALA A 199 46.34 2.59 9.12
C ALA A 199 46.79 2.83 10.57
N GLU A 200 45.90 2.63 11.54
CA GLU A 200 46.22 2.69 12.97
C GLU A 200 47.24 1.62 13.36
N ARG A 201 47.04 0.36 12.93
CA ARG A 201 48.00 -0.73 13.17
C ARG A 201 49.40 -0.48 12.61
N ARG A 202 49.50 0.23 11.48
CA ARG A 202 50.79 0.62 10.87
C ARG A 202 51.47 1.79 11.59
N ARG A 203 50.74 2.54 12.41
CA ARG A 203 51.29 3.65 13.19
C ARG A 203 51.69 3.22 14.61
N SER A 204 51.13 2.12 15.10
CA SER A 204 51.35 1.60 16.45
C SER A 204 52.38 0.48 16.55
N GLY A 205 52.91 -0.01 15.42
CA GLY A 205 53.98 -0.99 15.34
C GLY A 205 55.13 -0.43 14.51
#